data_AF-A0A844WSX8-F1
#
_entry.id   AF-A0A844WSX8-F1
#
_cell.length_a   1.000
_cell.length_b   1.000
_cell.length_c   1.000
_cell.angle_alpha   90.00
_cell.angle_beta   90.00
_cell.angle_gamma   90.00
#
_symmetry.space_group_name_H-M   'P 1'
#
loop_
_entity.id
_entity.type
_entity.pdbx_description
1 polymer ?
#
loop_
_entity_poly.entity_id
_entity_poly.type
_entity_poly.pdbx_seq_one_letter_code
_entity_poly.pdbx_strand_id
1 'polypeptide(L)'
;MSKNKMLKIQCQILIENIKLKKLDINTLAANDEVNVEFYHQFNDYSILELMKILNISTIKEVEYLIKKLELEQSKYRYLNSHEKWVYNNNALNILKLYLKYKAA
;
A
#
# COMPACT_ATOMS: atom_id res chain seq x y z
N MET A 1 46.78 -21.25 6.46
CA MET A 1 45.73 -21.64 5.50
C MET A 1 44.51 -22.10 6.28
N SER A 2 43.47 -21.26 6.42
CA SER A 2 42.26 -21.62 7.17
C SER A 2 41.32 -22.47 6.29
N LYS A 3 40.88 -23.60 6.82
CA LYS A 3 39.90 -24.50 6.17
C LYS A 3 38.49 -24.01 6.54
N ASN A 4 37.76 -23.46 5.59
CA ASN A 4 36.32 -23.17 5.75
C ASN A 4 35.54 -24.49 5.84
N LYS A 5 34.99 -24.81 7.01
CA LYS A 5 34.04 -25.92 7.18
C LYS A 5 32.64 -25.43 6.80
N MET A 6 32.12 -25.95 5.69
CA MET A 6 30.74 -25.73 5.25
C MET A 6 29.79 -26.62 6.07
N LEU A 7 28.86 -26.01 6.80
CA LEU A 7 27.82 -26.72 7.55
C LEU A 7 26.59 -26.91 6.63
N LYS A 8 26.32 -28.16 6.23
CA LYS A 8 25.05 -28.56 5.62
C LYS A 8 24.07 -28.94 6.73
N ILE A 9 22.95 -28.24 6.81
CA ILE A 9 21.82 -28.63 7.67
C ILE A 9 20.82 -29.36 6.77
N GLN A 10 20.61 -30.65 7.01
CA GLN A 10 19.53 -31.43 6.41
C GLN A 10 18.33 -31.37 7.36
N CYS A 11 17.22 -30.81 6.91
CA CYS A 11 15.94 -30.89 7.61
C CYS A 11 15.06 -31.94 6.93
N GLN A 12 14.82 -33.06 7.61
CA GLN A 12 13.73 -33.99 7.30
C GLN A 12 12.62 -33.73 8.31
N ILE A 13 11.48 -33.22 7.85
CA ILE A 13 10.27 -33.11 8.69
C ILE A 13 9.36 -34.26 8.31
N LEU A 14 9.16 -35.18 9.25
CA LEU A 14 8.26 -36.32 9.13
C LEU A 14 7.04 -36.00 10.00
N ILE A 15 5.91 -35.70 9.37
CA ILE A 15 4.68 -35.30 10.08
C ILE A 15 3.78 -36.52 10.19
N GLU A 16 3.80 -37.19 11.34
CA GLU A 16 2.79 -38.20 11.69
C GLU A 16 1.70 -37.58 12.56
N ASN A 17 0.48 -37.53 12.01
CA ASN A 17 -0.83 -37.50 12.68
C ASN A 17 -1.00 -36.54 13.89
N ILE A 18 -1.17 -35.24 13.63
CA ILE A 18 -1.78 -34.32 14.61
C ILE A 18 -3.29 -34.22 14.32
N LYS A 19 -4.11 -34.83 15.19
CA LYS A 19 -5.55 -34.58 15.26
C LYS A 19 -5.80 -33.18 15.83
N LEU A 20 -6.22 -32.24 14.99
CA LEU A 20 -6.61 -30.88 15.40
C LEU A 20 -7.95 -30.93 16.16
N LYS A 21 -7.93 -30.64 17.47
CA LYS A 21 -9.14 -30.29 18.23
C LYS A 21 -9.63 -28.91 17.77
N LYS A 22 -10.94 -28.76 17.56
CA LYS A 22 -11.57 -27.47 17.22
C LYS A 22 -11.28 -26.44 18.31
N LEU A 23 -10.53 -25.39 17.96
CA LEU A 23 -10.35 -24.19 18.76
C LEU A 23 -11.55 -23.27 18.54
N ASP A 24 -12.13 -22.80 19.65
CA ASP A 24 -13.23 -21.84 19.68
C ASP A 24 -12.63 -20.43 19.60
N ILE A 25 -12.89 -19.70 18.51
CA ILE A 25 -12.15 -18.50 18.08
C ILE A 25 -12.90 -17.22 18.46
N ASN A 26 -13.36 -17.09 19.71
CA ASN A 26 -14.16 -15.93 20.14
C ASN A 26 -13.51 -15.09 21.24
N THR A 27 -12.20 -15.20 21.45
CA THR A 27 -11.47 -14.32 22.38
C THR A 27 -10.17 -13.85 21.75
N LEU A 28 -10.12 -12.55 21.38
CA LEU A 28 -8.91 -11.86 20.94
C LEU A 28 -8.01 -11.57 22.14
N ALA A 29 -6.71 -11.85 22.02
CA ALA A 29 -5.72 -11.52 23.03
C ALA A 29 -5.09 -10.15 22.73
N ALA A 30 -4.68 -9.42 23.78
CA ALA A 30 -4.12 -8.06 23.67
C ALA A 30 -2.79 -7.94 22.91
N ASN A 31 -2.21 -9.06 22.45
CA ASN A 31 -0.96 -9.14 21.70
C ASN A 31 -1.12 -9.78 20.31
N ASP A 32 -2.36 -10.00 19.86
CA ASP A 32 -2.58 -10.39 18.47
C ASP A 32 -2.14 -9.20 17.61
N GLU A 33 -1.02 -9.35 16.88
CA GLU A 33 -0.68 -8.44 15.79
C GLU A 33 -1.95 -8.29 14.97
N VAL A 34 -2.47 -7.06 14.93
CA VAL A 34 -3.63 -6.72 14.11
C VAL A 34 -3.19 -7.08 12.71
N ASN A 35 -3.61 -8.26 12.25
CA ASN A 35 -3.53 -8.65 10.87
C ASN A 35 -4.55 -7.75 10.19
N VAL A 36 -4.13 -6.52 9.93
CA VAL A 36 -4.84 -5.62 9.02
C VAL A 36 -4.71 -6.35 7.71
N GLU A 37 -5.69 -7.18 7.41
CA GLU A 37 -5.94 -7.66 6.07
C GLU A 37 -6.00 -6.38 5.23
N PHE A 38 -4.89 -6.04 4.59
CA PHE A 38 -4.89 -5.14 3.46
C PHE A 38 -5.65 -5.89 2.38
N TYR A 39 -6.99 -5.89 2.48
CA TYR A 39 -7.81 -5.82 1.29
C TYR A 39 -7.20 -4.66 0.52
N HIS A 40 -6.40 -4.96 -0.50
CA HIS A 40 -5.94 -3.98 -1.46
C HIS A 40 -7.19 -3.51 -2.21
N GLN A 41 -8.00 -2.70 -1.55
CA GLN A 41 -8.85 -1.74 -2.22
C GLN A 41 -7.86 -0.84 -2.93
N PHE A 42 -7.72 -1.07 -4.23
CA PHE A 42 -7.13 -0.12 -5.14
C PHE A 42 -8.01 1.13 -5.05
N ASN A 43 -7.68 1.99 -4.08
CA ASN A 43 -8.33 3.26 -3.93
C ASN A 43 -7.74 4.15 -5.02
N ASP A 44 -8.54 4.36 -6.05
CA ASP A 44 -8.25 5.31 -7.11
C ASP A 44 -9.07 6.57 -6.86
N TYR A 45 -8.42 7.71 -7.08
CA TYR A 45 -8.93 9.01 -6.68
C TYR A 45 -9.15 9.88 -7.91
N SER A 46 -10.35 10.40 -8.07
CA SER A 46 -10.62 11.52 -8.96
C SER A 46 -9.93 12.80 -8.47
N ILE A 47 -9.77 13.79 -9.36
CA ILE A 47 -9.21 15.10 -8.99
C ILE A 47 -10.00 15.77 -7.85
N LEU A 48 -11.32 15.57 -7.80
CA LEU A 48 -12.17 16.09 -6.72
C LEU A 48 -11.87 15.44 -5.37
N GLU A 49 -11.59 14.13 -5.36
CA GLU A 49 -11.20 13.42 -4.14
C GLU A 49 -9.79 13.83 -3.69
N LEU A 50 -8.84 13.93 -4.62
CA LEU A 50 -7.51 14.46 -4.34
C LEU A 50 -7.59 15.85 -3.73
N MET A 51 -8.41 16.74 -4.28
CA MET A 51 -8.64 18.10 -3.76
C MET A 51 -9.08 18.07 -2.29
N LYS A 52 -10.08 17.23 -1.96
CA LYS A 52 -10.60 17.08 -0.60
C LYS A 52 -9.56 16.49 0.36
N ILE A 53 -8.87 15.43 -0.05
CA ILE A 53 -7.88 14.73 0.78
C ILE A 53 -6.66 15.61 1.07
N LEU A 54 -6.21 16.37 0.08
CA LEU A 54 -5.04 17.24 0.19
C LEU A 54 -5.38 18.61 0.81
N ASN A 55 -6.66 18.87 1.10
CA ASN A 55 -7.17 20.15 1.61
C ASN A 55 -6.75 21.34 0.72
N ILE A 56 -6.82 21.16 -0.60
CA ILE A 56 -6.51 22.19 -1.60
C ILE A 56 -7.81 22.88 -2.00
N SER A 57 -7.82 24.21 -2.05
CA SER A 57 -9.06 24.98 -2.28
C SER A 57 -9.58 24.94 -3.72
N THR A 58 -8.72 24.64 -4.70
CA THR A 58 -9.11 24.70 -6.12
C THR A 58 -8.65 23.49 -6.92
N ILE A 59 -9.47 23.06 -7.88
CA ILE A 59 -9.14 22.00 -8.85
C ILE A 59 -7.89 22.37 -9.65
N LYS A 60 -7.78 23.63 -10.08
CA LYS A 60 -6.64 24.14 -10.86
C LYS A 60 -5.31 23.96 -10.16
N GLU A 61 -5.28 24.13 -8.84
CA GLU A 61 -4.07 23.90 -8.05
C GLU A 61 -3.70 22.42 -8.02
N VAL A 62 -4.67 21.51 -7.87
CA VAL A 62 -4.42 20.06 -7.94
C VAL A 62 -3.88 19.67 -9.33
N GLU A 63 -4.51 20.15 -10.40
CA GLU A 63 -4.05 19.91 -11.78
C GLU A 63 -2.63 20.44 -12.02
N TYR A 64 -2.34 21.64 -11.50
CA TYR A 64 -1.00 22.21 -11.55
C TYR A 64 0.02 21.31 -10.85
N LEU A 65 -0.29 20.79 -9.66
CA LEU A 65 0.60 19.88 -8.94
C LEU A 65 0.81 18.56 -9.69
N ILE A 66 -0.25 17.98 -10.25
CA ILE A 66 -0.19 16.76 -11.06
C ILE A 66 0.77 16.98 -12.25
N LYS A 67 0.62 18.09 -12.97
CA LYS A 67 1.48 18.42 -14.11
C LYS A 67 2.92 18.69 -13.68
N LYS A 68 3.11 19.48 -12.61
CA LYS A 68 4.43 19.83 -12.08
C LYS A 68 5.23 18.60 -11.63
N LEU A 69 4.54 17.60 -11.07
CA LEU A 69 5.15 16.37 -10.55
C LEU A 69 5.10 15.22 -11.56
N GLU A 70 4.71 15.50 -12.81
CA GLU A 70 4.62 14.52 -13.91
C GLU A 70 3.78 13.28 -13.55
N LEU A 71 2.71 13.45 -12.77
CA LEU A 71 1.82 12.38 -12.33
C LEU A 71 0.80 11.95 -13.40
N GLU A 72 1.01 12.42 -14.63
CA GLU A 72 0.20 12.11 -15.81
C GLU A 72 0.56 10.79 -16.49
N GLN A 73 1.65 10.16 -16.03
CA GLN A 73 2.16 8.88 -16.55
C GLN A 73 1.23 7.72 -16.17
N SER A 74 1.20 6.68 -17.01
CA SER A 74 0.34 5.48 -16.83
C SER A 74 0.57 4.72 -15.53
N LYS A 75 1.74 4.87 -14.90
CA LYS A 75 2.05 4.28 -13.59
C LYS A 75 1.33 4.97 -12.41
N TYR A 76 0.74 6.13 -12.64
CA TYR A 76 0.09 6.96 -11.62
C TYR A 76 -1.40 7.19 -11.87
N ARG A 77 -1.83 7.16 -13.13
CA ARG A 77 -3.22 7.36 -13.51
C ARG A 77 -3.67 6.44 -14.62
N TYR A 78 -4.97 6.19 -14.67
CA TYR A 78 -5.62 5.49 -15.78
C TYR A 78 -7.04 6.04 -16.00
N LEU A 79 -7.65 5.69 -17.14
CA LEU A 79 -9.04 6.01 -17.44
C LEU A 79 -9.94 4.93 -16.82
N ASN A 80 -10.85 5.32 -15.94
CA ASN A 80 -11.82 4.40 -15.36
C ASN A 80 -12.93 4.02 -16.36
N SER A 81 -13.86 3.16 -15.94
CA SER A 81 -15.01 2.73 -16.75
C SER A 81 -15.96 3.85 -17.19
N HIS A 82 -15.82 5.06 -16.63
CA HIS A 82 -16.61 6.24 -16.95
C HIS A 82 -15.79 7.28 -17.74
N GLU A 83 -14.67 6.86 -18.35
CA GLU A 83 -13.77 7.72 -19.13
C GLU A 83 -13.19 8.90 -18.34
N LYS A 84 -13.07 8.77 -17.02
CA LYS A 84 -12.47 9.78 -16.15
C LYS A 84 -11.09 9.34 -15.70
N TRP A 85 -10.15 10.28 -15.72
CA TRP A 85 -8.83 10.09 -15.13
C TRP A 85 -8.94 9.92 -13.62
N VAL A 86 -8.44 8.79 -13.13
CA VAL A 86 -8.30 8.50 -11.71
C VAL A 86 -6.84 8.20 -11.39
N TYR A 87 -6.44 8.51 -10.16
CA TYR A 87 -5.06 8.49 -9.70
C TYR A 87 -4.91 7.47 -8.58
N ASN A 88 -3.87 6.64 -8.65
CA ASN A 88 -3.66 5.61 -7.65
C ASN A 88 -3.03 6.16 -6.35
N ASN A 89 -2.88 5.27 -5.37
CA ASN A 89 -2.24 5.58 -4.08
C ASN A 89 -0.82 6.17 -4.21
N ASN A 90 -0.04 5.78 -5.22
CA ASN A 90 1.32 6.30 -5.40
C ASN A 90 1.29 7.78 -5.77
N ALA A 91 0.39 8.18 -6.67
CA ALA A 91 0.18 9.58 -7.01
C ALA A 91 -0.23 10.41 -5.78
N LEU A 92 -1.18 9.89 -4.99
CA LEU A 92 -1.61 10.54 -3.75
C LEU A 92 -0.46 10.72 -2.75
N ASN A 93 0.38 9.70 -2.57
CA ASN A 93 1.51 9.75 -1.64
C ASN A 93 2.55 10.78 -2.08
N ILE A 94 2.86 10.85 -3.38
CA ILE A 94 3.77 11.87 -3.93
C ILE A 94 3.21 13.28 -3.68
N LEU A 95 1.92 13.49 -3.92
CA LEU A 95 1.27 14.79 -3.65
C LEU A 95 1.34 15.17 -2.16
N LYS A 96 1.06 14.22 -1.26
CA LYS A 96 1.17 14.43 0.19
C LYS A 96 2.60 14.81 0.61
N LEU A 97 3.59 14.07 0.11
CA LEU A 97 5.00 14.36 0.40
C LEU A 97 5.40 15.74 -0.12
N TYR A 98 5.02 16.07 -1.35
CA TYR A 98 5.30 17.37 -1.92
C TYR A 98 4.72 18.52 -1.08
N LEU A 99 3.46 18.43 -0.66
CA LEU A 99 2.84 19.44 0.20
C LEU A 99 3.52 19.54 1.56
N LYS A 100 3.90 18.40 2.16
CA LYS A 100 4.60 18.34 3.44
C LYS A 100 5.96 19.07 3.39
N TYR A 101 6.71 18.91 2.31
CA TYR A 101 8.04 19.49 2.16
C TYR A 101 8.08 20.84 1.43
N LYS A 102 7.00 21.24 0.73
CA LYS A 102 6.87 22.59 0.14
C LYS A 102 6.80 23.69 1.21
N ALA A 103 6.24 23.37 2.38
CA ALA A 103 6.06 24.32 3.48
C ALA A 103 7.29 24.46 4.40
N ALA A 104 8.39 23.74 4.11
CA ALA A 104 9.62 23.75 4.88
C ALA A 104 10.67 24.71 4.29
#